data_AF-A0A8S3X718-F1
#
_entry.id   AF-A0A8S3X718-F1
#
_cell.length_a   1.000
_cell.length_b   1.000
_cell.length_c   1.000
_cell.angle_alpha   90.00
_cell.angle_beta   90.00
_cell.angle_gamma   90.00
#
_symmetry.space_group_name_H-M   'P 1'
#
loop_
_entity.id
_entity.type
_entity.pdbx_description
1 polymer ?
#
loop_
_entity_poly.entity_id
_entity_poly.type
_entity_poly.pdbx_seq_one_letter_code
_entity_poly.pdbx_strand_id
1 'polypeptide(L)'
;MSSLFNVFLFIGLIAASLSSVRINDKGEFDTEKSTEVIKMFLADEEAQNKAIEAIKICSSVNEQSVSDDEGCERAVLLIKCLEPFKDQVKHLNIVEGFHLF
;
A
#
# COMPACT_ATOMS: atom_id res chain seq x y z
N MET A 1 13.04 -27.21 -4.05
CA MET A 1 11.63 -26.85 -3.73
C MET A 1 11.51 -25.53 -2.97
N SER A 2 12.55 -25.08 -2.26
CA SER A 2 12.59 -23.82 -1.49
C SER A 2 12.70 -22.54 -2.34
N SER A 3 13.37 -22.57 -3.49
CA SER A 3 13.57 -21.35 -4.31
C SER A 3 12.29 -20.86 -4.98
N LEU A 4 11.40 -21.78 -5.42
CA LEU A 4 10.11 -21.41 -6.02
C LEU A 4 9.14 -20.79 -5.00
N PHE A 5 9.10 -21.33 -3.77
CA PHE A 5 8.27 -20.80 -2.68
C PHE A 5 8.66 -19.38 -2.31
N ASN A 6 9.96 -19.09 -2.23
CA ASN A 6 10.45 -17.74 -1.98
C ASN A 6 10.13 -16.80 -3.15
N VAL A 7 10.26 -17.25 -4.41
CA VAL A 7 9.87 -16.46 -5.59
C VAL A 7 8.37 -16.12 -5.58
N PHE A 8 7.50 -17.06 -5.21
CA PHE A 8 6.07 -16.78 -5.06
C PHE A 8 5.76 -15.84 -3.89
N LEU A 9 6.50 -15.95 -2.78
CA LEU A 9 6.40 -15.01 -1.67
C LEU A 9 6.82 -13.59 -2.11
N PHE A 10 7.91 -13.47 -2.86
CA PHE A 10 8.39 -12.19 -3.39
C PHE A 10 7.43 -11.58 -4.42
N ILE A 11 6.95 -12.37 -5.39
CA ILE A 11 5.96 -11.91 -6.38
C ILE A 11 4.64 -11.54 -5.67
N GLY A 12 4.21 -12.33 -4.70
CA GLY A 12 3.02 -12.07 -3.89
C GLY A 12 3.16 -10.82 -3.02
N LEU A 13 4.34 -10.54 -2.48
CA LEU A 13 4.62 -9.35 -1.67
C LEU A 13 4.70 -8.08 -2.52
N ILE A 14 5.33 -8.15 -3.70
CA ILE A 14 5.35 -7.06 -4.68
C ILE A 14 3.90 -6.75 -5.13
N ALA A 15 3.11 -7.78 -5.44
CA ALA A 15 1.70 -7.61 -5.75
C ALA A 15 0.91 -7.03 -4.57
N ALA A 16 1.13 -7.50 -3.35
CA ALA A 16 0.48 -7.00 -2.13
C ALA A 16 0.82 -5.53 -1.83
N SER A 17 2.01 -5.07 -2.22
CA SER A 17 2.44 -3.69 -2.04
C SER A 17 1.84 -2.74 -3.08
N LEU A 18 1.67 -3.23 -4.31
CA LEU A 18 0.96 -2.51 -5.37
C LEU A 18 -0.58 -2.53 -5.15
N SER A 19 -1.09 -3.49 -4.38
CA SER A 19 -2.53 -3.71 -4.18
C SER A 19 -3.03 -3.44 -2.76
N SER A 20 -2.15 -3.06 -1.82
CA SER A 20 -2.54 -2.58 -0.49
C SER A 20 -3.10 -1.16 -0.53
N VAL A 21 -2.89 -0.41 -1.61
CA VAL A 21 -3.60 0.82 -1.91
C VAL A 21 -4.84 0.48 -2.72
N ARG A 22 -6.02 0.53 -2.08
CA ARG A 22 -7.30 0.27 -2.74
C ARG A 22 -8.07 1.56 -2.90
N ILE A 23 -8.36 1.92 -4.14
CA ILE A 23 -9.36 2.92 -4.50
C ILE A 23 -10.68 2.19 -4.74
N ASN A 24 -11.77 2.65 -4.13
CA ASN A 24 -13.10 2.06 -4.32
C ASN A 24 -13.78 2.60 -5.58
N ASP A 25 -14.96 2.07 -5.90
CA ASP A 25 -15.72 2.47 -7.10
C ASP A 25 -16.21 3.94 -7.08
N LYS A 26 -16.00 4.67 -5.97
CA LYS A 26 -16.27 6.11 -5.85
C LYS A 26 -15.01 6.96 -6.04
N GLY A 27 -13.89 6.34 -6.42
CA GLY A 27 -12.60 7.02 -6.52
C GLY A 27 -11.97 7.37 -5.17
N GLU A 28 -12.49 6.85 -4.04
CA GLU A 28 -11.99 7.15 -2.69
C GLU A 28 -11.02 6.07 -2.22
N PHE A 29 -10.06 6.45 -1.38
CA PHE A 29 -9.19 5.52 -0.70
C PHE A 29 -9.96 4.66 0.31
N ASP A 30 -9.96 3.35 0.07
CA ASP A 30 -10.60 2.32 0.89
C ASP A 30 -9.66 1.82 1.98
N THR A 31 -9.69 2.49 3.12
CA THR A 31 -8.84 2.16 4.27
C THR A 31 -9.11 0.77 4.84
N GLU A 32 -10.34 0.26 4.73
CA GLU A 32 -10.75 -1.03 5.29
C GLU A 32 -10.17 -2.16 4.46
N LYS A 33 -10.39 -2.15 3.14
CA LYS A 33 -9.82 -3.15 2.21
C LYS A 33 -8.30 -3.11 2.20
N SER A 34 -7.73 -1.91 2.28
CA SER A 34 -6.28 -1.72 2.36
C SER A 34 -5.70 -2.32 3.65
N THR A 35 -6.40 -2.17 4.78
CA THR A 35 -6.04 -2.80 6.07
C THR A 35 -6.19 -4.32 6.03
N GLU A 36 -7.23 -4.85 5.36
CA GLU A 36 -7.45 -6.28 5.17
C GLU A 36 -6.27 -6.90 4.40
N VAL A 37 -5.87 -6.29 3.29
CA VAL A 37 -4.71 -6.71 2.49
C VAL A 37 -3.43 -6.72 3.35
N ILE A 38 -3.17 -5.66 4.12
CA ILE A 38 -2.01 -5.61 5.02
C ILE A 38 -1.98 -6.83 5.96
N LYS A 39 -3.09 -7.13 6.63
CA LYS A 39 -3.18 -8.26 7.57
C LYS A 39 -3.01 -9.62 6.90
N MET A 40 -3.38 -9.74 5.62
CA MET A 40 -3.22 -10.97 4.85
C MET A 40 -1.77 -11.24 4.44
N PHE A 41 -1.01 -10.20 4.14
CA PHE A 41 0.33 -10.34 3.54
C PHE A 41 1.49 -10.06 4.50
N LEU A 42 1.25 -9.28 5.57
CA LEU A 42 2.25 -9.00 6.59
C LEU A 42 2.02 -9.92 7.78
N ALA A 43 2.93 -10.86 8.02
CA ALA A 43 2.85 -11.76 9.18
C ALA A 43 3.36 -11.10 10.48
N ASP A 44 4.16 -10.04 10.36
CA ASP A 44 4.76 -9.33 11.49
C ASP A 44 3.80 -8.27 12.04
N GLU A 45 3.45 -8.37 13.32
CA GLU A 45 2.45 -7.52 13.97
C GLU A 45 2.93 -6.06 14.11
N GLU A 46 4.23 -5.84 14.32
CA GLU A 46 4.80 -4.50 14.40
C GLU A 46 4.73 -3.79 13.04
N ALA A 47 5.09 -4.48 11.96
CA ALA A 47 4.97 -4.00 10.59
C ALA A 47 3.51 -3.78 10.19
N GLN A 48 2.58 -4.66 10.59
CA GLN A 48 1.15 -4.45 10.38
C GLN A 48 0.69 -3.15 11.05
N ASN A 49 1.03 -2.94 12.31
CA ASN A 49 0.60 -1.76 13.06
C ASN A 49 1.12 -0.46 12.42
N LYS A 50 2.39 -0.42 12.03
CA LYS A 50 3.00 0.72 11.31
C LYS A 50 2.32 0.98 9.97
N ALA A 51 2.04 -0.06 9.20
CA ALA A 51 1.38 0.08 7.90
C ALA A 51 -0.09 0.53 8.05
N ILE A 52 -0.82 0.04 9.07
CA ILE A 52 -2.19 0.47 9.39
C ILE A 52 -2.21 1.93 9.87
N GLU A 53 -1.21 2.36 10.64
CA GLU A 53 -1.06 3.75 11.05
C GLU A 53 -0.87 4.67 9.83
N ALA A 54 0.01 4.28 8.90
CA ALA A 54 0.20 5.01 7.65
C ALA A 54 -1.10 5.13 6.83
N ILE A 55 -1.89 4.04 6.71
CA ILE A 55 -3.21 4.06 6.07
C ILE A 55 -4.13 5.09 6.76
N LYS A 56 -4.19 5.07 8.10
CA LYS A 56 -5.07 5.99 8.84
C LYS A 56 -4.68 7.44 8.61
N ILE A 57 -3.39 7.76 8.65
CA ILE A 57 -2.89 9.12 8.40
C ILE A 57 -3.22 9.55 6.97
N CYS A 58 -2.98 8.67 6.00
CA CYS A 58 -3.21 8.96 4.60
C CYS A 58 -4.66 8.85 4.15
N SER A 59 -5.60 8.46 5.03
CA SER A 59 -7.04 8.55 4.75
C SER A 59 -7.52 9.97 4.45
N SER A 60 -6.79 10.98 4.95
CA SER A 60 -7.04 12.40 4.70
C SER A 60 -6.99 12.81 3.22
N VAL A 61 -6.43 11.99 2.32
CA VAL A 61 -6.48 12.24 0.86
C VAL A 61 -7.91 12.18 0.30
N ASN A 62 -8.84 11.54 1.00
CA ASN A 62 -10.27 11.56 0.64
C ASN A 62 -10.90 12.95 0.79
N GLU A 63 -10.33 13.79 1.65
CA GLU A 63 -10.81 15.17 1.86
C GLU A 63 -10.29 16.14 0.80
N GLN A 64 -9.32 15.71 -0.01
CA GLN A 64 -8.74 16.52 -1.07
C GLN A 64 -9.62 16.46 -2.33
N SER A 65 -9.87 17.63 -2.91
CA SER A 65 -10.50 17.75 -4.22
C SER A 65 -9.55 17.25 -5.30
N VAL A 66 -10.09 16.45 -6.21
CA VAL A 66 -9.40 15.91 -7.38
C VAL A 66 -10.23 16.23 -8.62
N SER A 67 -9.62 16.18 -9.80
CA SER A 67 -10.29 16.47 -11.06
C SER A 67 -10.91 15.26 -11.74
N ASP A 68 -10.59 14.05 -11.26
CA ASP A 68 -11.08 12.79 -11.80
C ASP A 68 -12.02 12.05 -10.83
N ASP A 69 -13.03 11.38 -11.38
CA ASP A 69 -14.01 10.63 -10.59
C ASP A 69 -13.55 9.19 -10.33
N GLU A 70 -12.56 8.71 -11.08
CA GLU A 70 -12.01 7.35 -11.02
C GLU A 70 -11.01 7.14 -9.86
N GLY A 71 -10.53 8.23 -9.23
CA GLY A 71 -9.57 8.22 -8.12
C GLY A 71 -8.10 8.06 -8.50
N CYS A 72 -7.74 8.28 -9.76
CA CYS A 72 -6.37 8.31 -10.27
C CYS A 72 -5.51 9.38 -9.59
N GLU A 73 -5.98 10.63 -9.51
CA GLU A 73 -5.23 11.69 -8.82
C GLU A 73 -5.15 11.41 -7.32
N ARG A 74 -6.22 10.85 -6.74
CA ARG A 74 -6.24 10.47 -5.34
C ARG A 74 -5.25 9.37 -5.03
N ALA A 75 -5.04 8.42 -5.94
CA ALA A 75 -3.98 7.42 -5.83
C ALA A 75 -2.59 8.06 -5.82
N VAL A 76 -2.35 9.09 -6.65
CA VAL A 76 -1.08 9.85 -6.63
C VAL A 76 -0.89 10.59 -5.31
N LEU A 77 -1.95 11.25 -4.79
CA LEU A 77 -1.91 11.91 -3.47
C LEU A 77 -1.61 10.91 -2.34
N LEU A 78 -2.22 9.74 -2.40
CA LEU A 78 -2.02 8.66 -1.44
C LEU A 78 -0.58 8.15 -1.45
N ILE A 79 -0.04 7.87 -2.64
CA ILE A 79 1.35 7.45 -2.81
C ILE A 79 2.32 8.49 -2.22
N LYS A 80 2.10 9.78 -2.50
CA LYS A 80 2.89 10.87 -1.93
C LYS A 80 2.78 10.91 -0.40
N CYS A 81 1.57 10.70 0.14
CA CYS A 81 1.36 10.64 1.59
C CYS A 81 2.08 9.45 2.24
N LEU A 82 2.14 8.31 1.56
CA LEU A 82 2.78 7.09 2.06
C LEU A 82 4.31 7.12 1.94
N GLU A 83 4.88 8.05 1.15
CA GLU A 83 6.33 8.14 0.94
C GLU A 83 7.15 8.22 2.23
N PRO A 84 6.81 9.01 3.26
CA PRO A 84 7.55 9.05 4.52
C PRO A 84 7.53 7.72 5.30
N PHE A 85 6.54 6.87 5.01
CA PHE A 85 6.34 5.58 5.66
C PHE A 85 7.05 4.44 4.91
N LYS A 86 7.63 4.70 3.72
CA LYS A 86 8.35 3.69 2.90
C LYS A 86 9.47 2.98 3.67
N ASP A 87 10.08 3.67 4.62
CA ASP A 87 11.16 3.15 5.44
C ASP A 87 10.68 2.28 6.60
N GLN A 88 9.42 2.40 7.01
CA GLN A 88 8.83 1.60 8.09
C GLN A 88 8.54 0.16 7.66
N VAL A 89 8.57 -0.08 6.34
CA VAL A 89 8.46 -1.37 5.69
C VAL A 89 9.81 -1.84 5.10
N LYS A 90 10.95 -1.22 5.46
CA LYS A 90 12.31 -1.54 4.96
C LYS A 90 12.74 -3.02 5.07
N HIS A 91 12.17 -3.79 6.00
CA HIS A 91 12.42 -5.24 6.08
C HIS A 91 11.78 -6.05 4.94
N LEU A 92 10.87 -5.41 4.21
CA LEU A 92 10.29 -5.89 3.00
C LEU A 92 11.00 -5.11 1.89
N ASN A 93 11.81 -5.79 1.06
CA ASN A 93 12.54 -5.20 -0.06
C ASN A 93 11.59 -4.73 -1.18
N ILE A 94 10.68 -3.80 -0.88
CA ILE A 94 9.56 -3.36 -1.73
C ILE A 94 9.88 -2.04 -2.45
N VAL A 95 10.71 -1.19 -1.85
CA VAL A 95 10.84 0.22 -2.26
C VAL A 95 11.81 0.43 -3.44
N GLU A 96 12.69 -0.53 -3.75
CA GLU A 96 13.59 -0.41 -4.92
C GLU A 96 12.83 -0.46 -6.26
N GLY A 97 11.56 -0.87 -6.28
CA GLY A 97 10.72 -0.86 -7.48
C GLY A 97 9.96 0.46 -7.74
N PHE A 98 9.92 1.39 -6.79
CA PHE A 98 9.18 2.65 -6.95
C PHE A 98 9.98 3.71 -7.75
N HIS A 99 11.26 3.46 -8.03
CA HIS A 99 12.14 4.32 -8.84
C HIS A 99 12.11 4.00 -10.36
N LEU A 100 11.17 3.17 -10.83
CA LEU A 100 11.10 2.73 -12.24
C LEU A 100 9.80 3.12 -12.96
N PHE A 101 9.10 4.15 -12.48
CA PHE A 101 8.11 4.89 -13.27
C PHE A 101 8.49 6.37 -13.34
#